data_AF-A0AAV3SGV8-F1
#
_entry.id   AF-A0AAV3SGV8-F1
#
_cell.length_a   1.000
_cell.length_b   1.000
_cell.length_c   1.000
_cell.angle_alpha   90.00
_cell.angle_beta   90.00
_cell.angle_gamma   90.00
#
_symmetry.space_group_name_H-M   'P 1'
#
loop_
_entity.id
_entity.type
_entity.pdbx_description
1 polymer ?
#
loop_
_entity_poly.entity_id
_entity_poly.type
_entity_poly.pdbx_seq_one_letter_code
_entity_poly.pdbx_strand_id
1 'polypeptide(L)' 'MPGSTNEEKEQIRQTPVKMCRLGWTGDMELWDLAFHRYSDGRYEPSLHFDGSGRSSPEACFDCAAQVYLR' A
#
# COMPACT_ATOMS: atom_id res chain seq x y z
N MET A 1 -8.21 -10.86 -11.70
CA MET A 1 -7.40 -11.83 -12.48
C MET A 1 -8.19 -12.20 -13.73
N PRO A 2 -7.62 -12.19 -14.94
CA PRO A 2 -8.37 -12.58 -16.14
C PRO A 2 -8.72 -14.07 -16.05
N GLY A 3 -10.00 -14.37 -15.80
CA GLY A 3 -10.52 -15.73 -15.58
C GLY A 3 -11.38 -15.92 -14.34
N SER A 4 -11.42 -14.96 -13.41
CA SER A 4 -12.18 -15.10 -12.17
C SER A 4 -13.70 -15.02 -12.40
N THR A 5 -14.43 -15.99 -11.86
CA THR A 5 -15.88 -16.16 -11.89
C THR A 5 -16.60 -14.98 -11.23
N ASN A 6 -17.87 -14.72 -11.55
CA ASN A 6 -18.59 -13.56 -10.99
C ASN A 6 -18.65 -13.59 -9.45
N GLU A 7 -18.77 -14.79 -8.86
CA GLU A 7 -18.73 -15.00 -7.41
C GLU A 7 -17.36 -14.64 -6.80
N GLU A 8 -16.25 -15.00 -7.45
CA GLU A 8 -14.90 -14.62 -6.98
C GLU A 8 -14.70 -13.10 -7.02
N LYS A 9 -15.23 -12.41 -8.03
CA LYS A 9 -15.19 -10.95 -8.12
C LYS A 9 -15.94 -10.27 -6.98
N GLU A 10 -17.12 -10.79 -6.63
CA GLU A 10 -17.91 -10.29 -5.50
C GLU A 10 -17.19 -10.57 -4.16
N GLN A 11 -16.57 -11.74 -4.02
CA GLN A 11 -15.79 -12.09 -2.82
C GLN A 11 -14.56 -11.17 -2.62
N ILE A 12 -13.87 -10.84 -3.72
CA ILE A 12 -12.77 -9.86 -3.73
C ILE A 12 -13.27 -8.46 -3.35
N ARG A 13 -14.46 -8.05 -3.80
CA ARG A 13 -15.06 -6.75 -3.45
C ARG A 13 -15.47 -6.67 -1.97
N GLN A 14 -15.91 -7.79 -1.40
CA GLN A 14 -16.30 -7.85 0.01
C GLN A 14 -15.11 -7.99 0.97
N THR A 15 -13.94 -8.37 0.46
CA THR A 15 -12.72 -8.52 1.27
C THR A 15 -11.77 -7.35 1.01
N PRO A 16 -11.73 -6.32 1.88
CA PRO A 16 -10.83 -5.20 1.69
C PRO A 16 -9.36 -5.67 1.68
N VAL A 17 -8.71 -5.52 0.53
CA VAL A 17 -7.29 -5.86 0.35
C VAL A 17 -6.46 -4.78 1.04
N LYS A 18 -5.84 -5.13 2.17
CA LYS A 18 -4.92 -4.25 2.88
C LYS A 18 -3.61 -4.17 2.09
N MET A 19 -3.35 -3.02 1.46
CA MET A 19 -2.13 -2.82 0.65
C MET A 19 -1.10 -1.99 1.41
N CYS A 20 -1.32 -0.69 1.49
CA CYS A 20 -0.43 0.26 2.14
C CYS A 20 -1.21 1.20 3.06
N ARG A 21 -0.47 1.93 3.89
CA ARG A 21 -0.98 2.97 4.78
C ARG A 21 -0.01 4.13 4.78
N LEU A 22 -0.55 5.34 4.75
CA LEU A 22 0.20 6.58 4.94
C LEU A 22 0.14 7.03 6.41
N GLY A 23 1.27 7.49 6.93
CA GLY A 23 1.42 8.13 8.23
C GLY A 23 1.63 9.62 8.04
N TRP A 24 0.79 10.43 8.70
CA TRP A 24 0.93 11.89 8.70
C TRP A 24 2.15 12.31 9.53
N THR A 25 3.09 13.04 8.94
CA THR A 25 4.31 13.49 9.65
C THR A 25 4.27 14.95 10.07
N GLY A 26 3.16 15.66 9.82
CA GLY A 26 3.04 17.10 10.12
C GLY A 26 3.32 18.02 8.94
N ASP A 27 3.67 17.47 7.78
CA ASP A 27 4.00 18.20 6.54
C ASP A 27 3.24 17.56 5.37
N MET A 28 2.63 18.39 4.50
CA MET A 28 1.84 17.90 3.36
C MET A 28 2.69 17.18 2.31
N GLU A 29 3.98 17.51 2.23
CA GLU A 29 4.91 16.94 1.27
C GLU A 29 5.65 15.71 1.83
N LEU A 30 5.50 15.42 3.12
CA LEU A 30 6.19 14.31 3.79
C LEU A 30 5.20 13.39 4.47
N TRP A 31 5.14 12.16 3.96
CA TRP A 31 4.34 11.09 4.51
C TRP A 31 5.21 9.86 4.74
N ASP A 32 4.95 9.18 5.85
CA ASP A 32 5.52 7.86 6.10
C ASP A 32 4.68 6.83 5.33
N LEU A 33 5.33 5.90 4.63
CA LEU A 33 4.66 4.78 3.97
C LEU A 33 4.87 3.50 4.79
N ALA A 34 3.80 2.72 4.97
CA ALA A 34 3.87 1.39 5.55
C ALA A 34 3.10 0.36 4.72
N PHE A 35 3.70 -0.81 4.52
CA PHE A 35 3.11 -1.92 3.78
C PHE A 35 2.47 -2.94 4.70
N HIS A 36 1.32 -3.47 4.31
CA HIS A 36 0.68 -4.54 5.04
C HIS A 36 1.38 -5.88 4.76
N ARG A 37 2.06 -6.42 5.78
CA ARG A 37 2.62 -7.78 5.73
C ARG A 37 1.51 -8.78 6.04
N TYR A 38 1.07 -9.51 5.02
CA TYR A 38 0.04 -10.55 5.16
C TYR A 38 0.46 -11.72 6.05
N SER A 39 1.75 -11.97 6.21
CA SER A 39 2.27 -13.03 7.09
C SER A 39 1.94 -12.79 8.57
N ASP A 40 2.00 -11.52 9.01
CA ASP A 40 1.82 -11.15 10.43
C ASP A 40 0.61 -10.23 10.66
N GLY A 41 -0.10 -9.83 9.59
CA GLY A 41 -1.25 -8.93 9.65
C GLY A 41 -0.90 -7.51 10.12
N ARG A 42 0.38 -7.14 10.08
CA ARG A 42 0.91 -5.86 10.59
C ARG A 42 1.35 -4.95 9.45
N TYR A 43 1.26 -3.65 9.68
CA TYR A 43 1.86 -2.64 8.80
C TYR A 43 3.32 -2.46 9.19
N GLU A 44 4.23 -2.71 8.27
CA GLU A 44 5.66 -2.48 8.44
C GLU A 44 6.06 -1.17 7.73
N PRO A 45 6.76 -0.25 8.42
CA PRO A 45 7.29 0.95 7.80
C PRO A 45 8.21 0.57 6.64
N SER A 46 7.99 1.17 5.48
CA SER A 46 8.91 1.07 4.34
C SER A 46 9.93 2.19 4.40
N LEU A 47 11.20 1.79 4.32
CA LEU A 47 12.28 2.73 4.03
C LEU A 47 12.20 3.08 2.54
N HIS A 48 11.96 4.35 2.23
CA HIS A 48 12.10 4.87 0.88
C HIS A 48 13.57 4.82 0.43
N PHE A 49 13.77 4.71 -0.89
CA PHE A 49 15.06 4.51 -1.55
C PHE A 49 16.16 5.55 -1.22
N ASP A 50 15.81 6.75 -0.74
CA ASP A 50 16.80 7.79 -0.40
C ASP A 50 17.28 7.75 1.08
N GLY A 51 16.69 6.89 1.91
CA GLY A 51 17.04 6.75 3.34
C GLY A 51 16.34 7.71 4.30
N SER A 52 15.61 8.73 3.83
CA SER A 52 14.80 9.64 4.66
C SER A 52 13.46 9.04 5.09
N GLY A 53 13.00 7.99 4.41
CA GLY A 53 11.76 7.26 4.74
C GLY A 53 10.47 8.03 4.47
N ARG A 54 10.54 9.24 3.90
CA ARG A 54 9.39 10.14 3.71
C ARG A 54 9.31 10.66 2.29
N SER A 55 8.11 10.78 1.76
CA SER A 55 7.87 11.34 0.43
C SER A 55 6.47 11.94 0.31
N SER A 56 6.18 12.58 -0.82
CA SER A 56 4.83 13.07 -1.10
C SER A 56 3.84 11.89 -1.11
N PRO A 57 2.56 12.13 -0.78
CA PRO A 57 1.57 11.07 -0.73
C PRO A 57 1.38 10.38 -2.09
N GLU A 58 1.49 11.14 -3.20
CA GLU A 58 1.45 10.60 -4.56
C GLU A 58 2.60 9.62 -4.81
N ALA A 59 3.84 10.01 -4.47
CA ALA A 59 5.00 9.15 -4.63
C ALA A 59 4.89 7.86 -3.78
N CYS A 60 4.31 7.97 -2.58
CA CYS A 60 4.03 6.81 -1.73
C CYS A 60 2.99 5.86 -2.37
N PHE A 61 1.94 6.39 -2.99
CA PHE A 61 0.95 5.57 -3.71
C PHE A 61 1.53 4.94 -4.98
N ASP A 62 2.32 5.67 -5.76
CA ASP A 62 3.00 5.13 -6.94
C ASP A 62 3.96 4.00 -6.57
N CYS A 63 4.72 4.17 -5.48
CA CYS A 63 5.57 3.11 -4.94
C CYS A 63 4.74 1.87 -4.55
N ALA A 64 3.62 2.06 -3.85
CA ALA A 64 2.75 0.95 -3.48
C ALA A 64 2.11 0.25 -4.69
N ALA A 65 1.71 1.00 -5.71
CA ALA A 65 1.19 0.45 -6.95
C ALA A 65 2.24 -0.41 -7.68
N GLN A 66 3.50 0.02 -7.74
CA GLN A 66 4.58 -0.78 -8.34
C GLN A 66 4.81 -2.12 -7.63
N VAL A 67 4.53 -2.20 -6.33
CA VAL A 67 4.66 -3.45 -5.55
C VAL A 67 3.50 -4.41 -5.81
N TYR A 68 2.25 -3.91 -5.91
CA TYR A 68 1.06 -4.77 -5.92
C TYR A 68 0.36 -4.90 -7.29
N LEU A 69 0.51 -3.95 -8.21
CA LEU A 69 -0.31 -3.81 -9.43
C LEU A 69 0.47 -3.99 -10.73
N ARG A 70 1.45 -4.90 -10.74
CA ARG A 70 2.32 -5.16 -11.90
C ARG A 70 1.56 -5.53 -13.18
#